data_AF-A0A7X9FK52-F1
#
_entry.id   AF-A0A7X9FK52-F1
#
_cell.length_a   1.000
_cell.length_b   1.000
_cell.length_c   1.000
_cell.angle_alpha   90.00
_cell.angle_beta   90.00
_cell.angle_gamma   90.00
#
_symmetry.space_group_name_H-M   'P 1'
#
loop_
_entity.id
_entity.type
_entity.pdbx_description
1 polymer ?
#
loop_
_entity_poly.entity_id
_entity_poly.type
_entity_poly.pdbx_seq_one_letter_code
_entity_poly.pdbx_strand_id
1 'polypeptide(L)'
;MFSHFFGHYLLEKKHVSAHQLREVLALQDSVRVKIGILAIDAGFMTAAQVETVHRLQTSFDMRFGEIAVNKGYLTEDQVTDLLSQQSKRHLLVSQALADKGIMTFEAI
;
A
#
# COMPACT_ATOMS: atom_id res chain seq x y z
N MET A 1 1.65 -4.43 9.09
CA MET A 1 2.55 -4.38 10.27
C MET A 1 3.02 -2.95 10.57
N PHE A 2 3.41 -2.15 9.57
CA PHE A 2 3.81 -0.74 9.75
C PHE A 2 2.71 0.14 10.39
N SER A 3 1.43 -0.06 10.06
CA SER A 3 0.32 0.79 10.51
C SER A 3 -0.04 0.67 12.01
N HIS A 4 0.08 -0.52 12.61
CA HIS A 4 -0.37 -0.75 13.98
C HIS A 4 0.62 -0.22 15.02
N PHE A 5 1.92 -0.52 14.84
CA PHE A 5 2.97 -0.02 15.72
C PHE A 5 3.19 1.50 15.56
N PHE A 6 3.09 2.02 14.33
CA PHE A 6 3.26 3.45 14.05
C PHE A 6 2.08 4.30 14.52
N GLY A 7 0.84 3.80 14.38
CA GLY A 7 -0.35 4.46 14.91
C GLY A 7 -0.35 4.53 16.44
N HIS A 8 0.13 3.49 17.12
CA HIS A 8 0.27 3.48 18.58
C HIS A 8 1.36 4.44 19.07
N TYR A 9 2.49 4.51 18.37
CA TYR A 9 3.59 5.44 18.65
C TYR A 9 3.16 6.92 18.53
N LEU A 10 2.38 7.26 17.50
CA LEU A 10 1.85 8.62 17.29
C LEU A 10 0.81 9.05 18.34
N LEU A 11 0.02 8.09 18.84
CA LEU A 11 -0.95 8.30 19.92
C LEU A 11 -0.26 8.56 21.26
N GLU A 12 0.76 7.77 21.61
CA GLU A 12 1.49 7.91 22.88
C GLU A 12 2.24 9.24 22.99
N LYS A 13 2.80 9.74 21.89
CA LYS A 13 3.56 11.00 21.87
C LYS A 13 2.69 12.28 21.80
N LYS A 14 1.34 12.16 21.77
CA LYS A 14 0.36 13.27 21.67
C LYS A 14 0.49 14.17 20.43
N HIS A 15 1.19 13.75 19.39
CA HIS A 15 1.36 14.56 18.17
C HIS A 15 0.13 14.52 17.24
N VAL A 16 -0.77 13.54 17.42
CA VAL A 16 -1.94 13.33 16.55
C VAL A 16 -3.15 12.91 17.41
N SER A 17 -4.32 13.53 17.20
CA SER A 17 -5.54 13.10 17.90
C SER A 17 -6.10 11.78 17.34
N ALA A 18 -6.89 11.04 18.11
CA ALA A 18 -7.55 9.82 17.64
C ALA A 18 -8.48 10.04 16.43
N HIS A 19 -8.94 11.27 16.19
CA HIS A 19 -9.68 11.63 14.98
C HIS A 19 -8.75 11.75 13.77
N GLN A 20 -7.66 12.50 13.92
CA GLN A 20 -6.66 12.68 12.85
C GLN A 20 -5.95 11.37 12.50
N LEU A 21 -5.67 10.51 13.49
CA LEU A 21 -5.13 9.18 13.23
C LEU A 21 -6.11 8.33 12.43
N ARG A 22 -7.42 8.41 12.74
CA ARG A 22 -8.46 7.73 11.95
C ARG A 22 -8.55 8.29 10.54
N GLU A 23 -8.47 9.61 10.35
CA GLU A 23 -8.45 10.21 9.02
C GLU A 23 -7.21 9.80 8.23
N VAL A 24 -6.03 9.80 8.84
CA VAL A 24 -4.79 9.38 8.19
C VAL A 24 -4.82 7.89 7.86
N LEU A 25 -5.33 7.04 8.75
CA LEU A 25 -5.51 5.61 8.48
C LEU A 25 -6.55 5.34 7.39
N ALA A 26 -7.67 6.08 7.39
CA ALA A 26 -8.68 6.01 6.34
C ALA A 26 -8.12 6.49 4.99
N LEU A 27 -7.33 7.57 5.00
CA LEU A 27 -6.58 8.02 3.84
C LEU A 27 -5.57 6.97 3.40
N GLN A 28 -4.84 6.34 4.31
CA GLN A 28 -3.84 5.32 4.00
C GLN A 28 -4.46 4.04 3.40
N ASP A 29 -5.63 3.60 3.89
CA ASP A 29 -6.37 2.48 3.32
C ASP A 29 -6.98 2.83 1.95
N SER A 30 -7.42 4.09 1.75
CA SER A 30 -7.90 4.58 0.46
C SER A 30 -6.78 4.82 -0.56
N VAL A 31 -5.57 5.16 -0.08
CA VAL A 31 -4.37 5.49 -0.86
C VAL A 31 -3.46 4.27 -1.03
N ARG A 32 -3.75 3.13 -0.38
CA ARG A 32 -3.03 1.87 -0.61
C ARG A 32 -3.29 1.47 -2.06
N VAL A 33 -2.43 1.95 -2.95
CA VAL A 33 -2.51 1.64 -4.36
C VAL A 33 -2.38 0.12 -4.46
N LYS A 34 -3.46 -0.51 -4.89
CA LYS A 34 -3.50 -1.95 -5.06
C LYS A 34 -2.47 -2.29 -6.12
N ILE A 35 -1.65 -3.31 -5.87
CA ILE A 35 -0.65 -3.80 -6.85
C ILE A 35 -1.27 -4.01 -8.23
N GLY A 36 -2.53 -4.44 -8.31
CA GLY A 36 -3.25 -4.58 -9.58
C GLY A 36 -3.38 -3.27 -10.37
N ILE A 37 -3.57 -2.12 -9.72
CA ILE A 37 -3.62 -0.81 -10.40
C ILE A 37 -2.24 -0.44 -10.93
N LEU A 38 -1.19 -0.68 -10.13
CA LEU A 38 0.19 -0.47 -10.59
C LEU A 38 0.55 -1.40 -11.76
N ALA A 39 0.05 -2.63 -11.76
CA ALA A 39 0.28 -3.59 -12.83
C ALA A 39 -0.41 -3.17 -14.14
N ILE A 40 -1.58 -2.51 -14.07
CA ILE A 40 -2.25 -1.92 -15.24
C ILE A 40 -1.49 -0.70 -15.74
N ASP A 41 -1.09 0.21 -14.85
CA ASP A 41 -0.35 1.43 -15.20
C ASP A 41 1.01 1.11 -15.83
N ALA A 42 1.69 0.06 -15.34
CA ALA A 42 2.94 -0.45 -15.90
C ALA A 42 2.76 -1.26 -17.20
N GLY A 43 1.51 -1.52 -17.63
CA GLY A 43 1.22 -2.32 -18.82
C GLY A 43 1.48 -3.82 -18.67
N PHE A 44 1.73 -4.31 -17.45
CA PHE A 44 1.99 -5.73 -17.17
C PHE A 44 0.72 -6.57 -17.14
N MET A 45 -0.40 -5.97 -16.73
CA MET A 45 -1.70 -6.64 -16.65
C MET A 45 -2.82 -5.79 -17.24
N THR A 46 -3.85 -6.45 -17.75
CA THR A 46 -5.11 -5.81 -18.14
C THR A 46 -6.07 -5.72 -16.96
N ALA A 47 -7.06 -4.83 -17.04
CA ALA A 47 -8.13 -4.72 -16.03
C ALA A 47 -8.85 -6.06 -15.79
N ALA A 48 -9.10 -6.84 -16.85
CA ALA A 48 -9.74 -8.14 -16.76
C ALA A 48 -8.87 -9.19 -16.04
N GLN A 49 -7.55 -9.18 -16.26
CA GLN A 49 -6.62 -10.06 -15.55
C GLN A 49 -6.55 -9.69 -14.07
N VAL A 50 -6.51 -8.39 -13.75
CA VAL A 50 -6.52 -7.91 -12.36
C VAL A 50 -7.81 -8.31 -11.63
N GLU A 51 -8.97 -8.17 -12.29
CA GLU A 51 -10.25 -8.61 -11.72
C GLU A 51 -10.28 -10.13 -11.46
N THR A 52 -9.71 -10.91 -12.37
CA THR A 52 -9.59 -12.37 -12.22
C THR A 52 -8.73 -12.72 -11.01
N VAL A 53 -7.56 -12.09 -10.87
CA VAL A 53 -6.68 -12.28 -9.70
C VAL A 53 -7.35 -11.81 -8.42
N HIS A 54 -8.08 -10.69 -8.43
CA HIS A 54 -8.81 -10.19 -7.26
C HIS A 54 -9.91 -11.14 -6.79
N ARG A 55 -10.67 -11.75 -7.71
CA ARG A 55 -11.66 -12.77 -7.36
C ARG A 55 -10.98 -13.98 -6.71
N LEU A 56 -9.87 -14.44 -7.29
CA LEU A 56 -9.12 -15.57 -6.76
C LEU A 56 -8.51 -15.28 -5.38
N GLN A 57 -8.02 -14.06 -5.14
CA GLN A 57 -7.52 -13.61 -3.84
C GLN A 57 -8.63 -13.58 -2.77
N THR A 58 -9.88 -13.37 -3.17
CA THR A 58 -11.02 -13.36 -2.25
C THR A 58 -11.50 -14.78 -1.93
N SER A 59 -11.34 -15.71 -2.89
CA SER A 59 -11.70 -17.13 -2.73
C SER A 59 -10.60 -17.98 -2.09
N PHE A 60 -9.34 -17.61 -2.29
CA PHE A 60 -8.16 -18.26 -1.73
C PHE A 60 -7.34 -17.20 -1.00
N ASP A 61 -7.03 -17.42 0.27
CA ASP A 61 -6.26 -16.50 1.12
C ASP A 61 -4.76 -16.47 0.72
N MET A 62 -4.51 -16.16 -0.56
CA MET A 62 -3.22 -16.12 -1.23
C MET A 62 -2.88 -14.68 -1.62
N ARG A 63 -1.58 -14.39 -1.75
CA ARG A 63 -1.15 -13.04 -2.10
C ARG A 63 -1.42 -12.75 -3.58
N PHE A 64 -1.85 -11.54 -3.90
CA PHE A 64 -2.13 -11.10 -5.27
C PHE A 64 -0.97 -11.42 -6.23
N GLY A 65 0.26 -11.11 -5.83
CA GLY A 65 1.46 -11.38 -6.65
C GLY A 65 1.67 -12.86 -6.92
N GLU A 66 1.48 -13.74 -5.93
CA GLU A 66 1.61 -15.19 -6.09
C GLU A 66 0.55 -15.74 -7.06
N ILE A 67 -0.70 -15.29 -6.95
CA ILE A 67 -1.77 -15.69 -7.87
C ILE A 67 -1.46 -15.21 -9.30
N ALA A 68 -0.99 -13.97 -9.45
CA ALA A 68 -0.65 -13.41 -10.76
C ALA A 68 0.53 -14.15 -11.42
N VAL A 69 1.55 -14.55 -10.66
CA VAL A 69 2.67 -15.39 -11.14
C VAL A 69 2.19 -16.79 -11.51
N ASN A 70 1.40 -17.44 -10.65
CA ASN A 70 0.84 -18.76 -10.93
C ASN A 70 -0.07 -18.78 -12.17
N LYS A 71 -0.72 -17.66 -12.50
CA LYS A 71 -1.53 -17.50 -13.71
C LYS A 71 -0.72 -17.11 -14.95
N GLY A 72 0.58 -16.84 -14.80
CA GLY A 72 1.45 -16.37 -15.88
C GLY A 72 1.17 -14.92 -16.31
N TYR A 73 0.49 -14.13 -15.47
CA TYR A 73 0.21 -12.72 -15.76
C TYR A 73 1.35 -11.80 -15.35
N LEU A 74 2.13 -12.19 -14.34
CA LEU A 74 3.32 -11.48 -13.89
C LEU A 74 4.49 -12.46 -13.73
N THR A 75 5.71 -11.96 -13.83
CA THR A 75 6.92 -12.65 -13.35
C THR A 75 7.23 -12.24 -11.91
N GLU A 76 8.05 -13.02 -11.20
CA GLU A 76 8.52 -12.65 -9.85
C GLU A 76 9.25 -11.29 -9.85
N ASP A 77 10.04 -11.02 -10.89
CA ASP A 77 10.73 -9.74 -11.07
C ASP A 77 9.73 -8.57 -11.21
N GLN A 78 8.68 -8.74 -12.02
CA GLN A 78 7.64 -7.72 -12.18
C GLN A 78 6.88 -7.48 -10.87
N VAL A 79 6.59 -8.54 -10.10
CA VAL A 79 5.98 -8.39 -8.77
C VAL A 79 6.90 -7.61 -7.83
N THR A 80 8.20 -7.88 -7.87
CA THR A 80 9.21 -7.20 -7.05
C THR A 80 9.33 -5.71 -7.41
N ASP A 81 9.30 -5.39 -8.71
CA ASP A 81 9.28 -4.01 -9.20
C ASP A 81 8.02 -3.26 -8.76
N LEU A 82 6.84 -3.88 -8.87
CA LEU A 82 5.57 -3.29 -8.44
C LEU A 82 5.56 -3.03 -6.92
N LEU A 83 6.09 -3.96 -6.11
CA LEU A 83 6.23 -3.80 -4.66
C LEU A 83 7.18 -2.64 -4.29
N SER A 84 8.27 -2.49 -5.04
CA SER A 84 9.23 -1.41 -4.87
C SER A 84 8.60 -0.04 -5.20
N GLN A 85 7.81 0.03 -6.26
CA GLN A 85 7.05 1.23 -6.63
C GLN A 85 5.99 1.60 -5.58
N GLN A 86 5.27 0.60 -5.05
CA GLN A 86 4.32 0.80 -3.96
C GLN A 86 5.02 1.39 -2.72
N SER A 87 6.19 0.85 -2.35
CA SER A 87 6.96 1.32 -1.18
C SER A 87 7.44 2.76 -1.34
N LYS A 88 7.93 3.14 -2.53
CA LYS A 88 8.32 4.52 -2.86
C LYS A 88 7.15 5.49 -2.75
N ARG A 89 5.96 5.13 -3.23
CA ARG A 89 4.75 5.97 -3.11
C ARG A 89 4.34 6.17 -1.65
N HIS A 90 4.42 5.12 -0.83
CA HIS A 90 4.15 5.24 0.60
C HIS A 90 5.11 6.22 1.29
N LEU A 91 6.40 6.18 0.95
CA LEU A 91 7.39 7.13 1.47
C LEU A 91 7.07 8.58 1.09
N LEU A 92 6.66 8.83 -0.16
CA LEU A 92 6.26 10.16 -0.62
C LEU A 92 5.02 10.68 0.12
N VAL A 93 4.05 9.81 0.40
CA VAL A 93 2.87 10.17 1.21
C VAL A 93 3.30 10.51 2.64
N SER A 94 4.18 9.73 3.25
CA SER A 94 4.74 10.04 4.58
C SER A 94 5.47 11.38 4.61
N GLN A 95 6.26 11.69 3.58
CA GLN A 95 6.94 12.98 3.46
C GLN A 95 5.94 14.14 3.30
N ALA A 96 4.93 14.00 2.44
CA ALA A 96 3.92 15.04 2.24
C ALA A 96 3.08 15.31 3.51
N LEU A 97 2.83 14.28 4.32
CA LEU A 97 2.19 14.44 5.63
C LEU A 97 3.09 15.18 6.61
N ALA A 98 4.41 14.94 6.54
CA ALA A 98 5.38 15.67 7.35
C ALA A 98 5.47 17.15 6.95
N ASP A 99 5.54 17.44 5.65
CA ASP A 99 5.65 18.80 5.11
C ASP A 99 4.39 19.64 5.40
N LYS A 100 3.22 19.01 5.50
CA LYS A 100 1.97 19.68 5.90
C LYS A 100 1.83 19.90 7.41
N GLY A 101 2.84 19.53 8.20
CA GLY A 101 2.82 19.64 9.66
C GLY A 101 1.83 18.70 10.35
N ILE A 102 1.29 17.71 9.62
CA ILE A 102 0.41 16.66 10.17
C ILE A 102 1.25 15.59 10.89
N MET A 103 2.55 15.51 10.54
CA MET A 103 3.53 14.58 11.10
C MET A 103 4.87 15.31 11.31
N THR A 104 5.63 14.92 12.33
CA THR A 104 7.06 15.28 12.47
C THR A 104 7.88 14.01 12.41
N PHE A 105 8.84 13.94 11.47
CA PHE A 105 9.92 12.95 11.56
C PHE A 105 10.83 13.37 12.73
N GLU A 106 10.59 12.85 13.93
CA GLU A 106 11.72 12.69 14.85
C GLU A 106 12.60 11.60 14.23
N ALA A 107 13.80 12.00 13.82
CA ALA A 107 14.83 11.09 13.35
C ALA A 107 15.04 10.00 14.41
N ILE A 108 14.93 8.74 13.98
CA ILE A 108 15.33 7.57 14.76
C ILE A 108 16.83 7.64 15.03
#